data_AF-A0A699Q835-F1
#
_entry.id   AF-A0A699Q835-F1
#
_cell.length_a   1.000
_cell.length_b   1.000
_cell.length_c   1.000
_cell.angle_alpha   90.00
_cell.angle_beta   90.00
_cell.angle_gamma   90.00
#
_symmetry.space_group_name_H-M   'P 1'
#
loop_
_entity.id
_entity.type
_entity.pdbx_description
1 polymer ?
#
loop_
_entity_poly.entity_id
_entity_poly.type
_entity_poly.pdbx_seq_one_letter_code
_entity_poly.pdbx_strand_id
1 'polypeptide(L)'
;LEVAFQKSTCYIRDLKGNVLITDSHGTDLYSITLQDTSSPNPICLLAKATSSQAWLWHRRLSHLNFDTINLLSKNNIVIGLPKLKFFKDHLCSSCELGKAKRKFFQIKTTPSSKRQLHLLHKDLCGPMR
;
A
#
# COMPACT_ATOMS: atom_id res chain seq x y z
N LEU A 1 2.52 -11.10 -16.22
CA LEU A 1 2.49 -10.87 -17.68
C LEU A 1 3.84 -11.23 -18.21
N GLU A 2 3.88 -12.00 -19.27
CA GLU A 2 5.10 -12.34 -20.00
C GLU A 2 5.02 -11.66 -21.36
N VAL A 3 6.12 -11.05 -21.80
CA VAL A 3 6.22 -10.48 -23.15
C VAL A 3 7.23 -11.33 -23.92
N ALA A 4 6.78 -11.92 -25.02
CA ALA A 4 7.60 -12.78 -25.85
C ALA A 4 7.69 -12.20 -27.27
N PHE A 5 8.93 -12.05 -27.76
CA PHE A 5 9.21 -11.53 -29.08
C PHE A 5 9.55 -12.67 -30.04
N GLN A 6 8.90 -12.67 -31.19
CA GLN A 6 9.23 -13.47 -32.36
C GLN A 6 9.58 -12.55 -33.53
N LYS A 7 10.22 -13.12 -34.56
CA LYS A 7 10.83 -12.37 -35.68
C LYS A 7 9.90 -11.35 -36.35
N SER A 8 8.59 -11.60 -36.36
CA SER A 8 7.57 -10.70 -36.94
C SER A 8 6.41 -10.40 -36.01
N THR A 9 6.37 -10.95 -34.80
CA THR A 9 5.23 -10.81 -33.88
C THR A 9 5.67 -10.69 -32.42
N CYS A 10 4.90 -9.97 -31.62
CA CYS A 10 5.05 -9.88 -30.17
C CYS A 10 3.77 -10.38 -29.50
N TYR A 11 3.93 -11.17 -28.45
CA TYR A 11 2.84 -11.71 -27.66
C TYR A 11 2.93 -11.20 -26.23
N ILE A 12 1.85 -10.62 -25.74
CA ILE A 12 1.67 -10.36 -24.30
C ILE A 12 0.79 -11.47 -23.76
N ARG A 13 1.33 -12.27 -22.83
CA ARG A 13 0.65 -13.40 -22.21
C ARG A 13 0.34 -13.13 -20.75
N ASP A 14 -0.80 -13.65 -20.29
CA ASP A 14 -1.10 -13.73 -18.86
C ASP A 14 -0.18 -14.74 -18.14
N LEU A 15 -0.28 -14.82 -16.82
CA LEU A 15 0.53 -15.77 -16.03
C LEU A 15 0.13 -17.24 -16.25
N LYS A 16 -0.97 -17.50 -16.95
CA LYS A 16 -1.45 -18.84 -17.32
C LYS A 16 -1.06 -19.22 -18.75
N GLY A 17 -0.39 -18.33 -19.49
CA GLY A 17 0.03 -18.54 -20.89
C GLY A 17 -0.99 -18.12 -21.95
N ASN A 18 -2.15 -17.57 -21.56
CA ASN A 18 -3.14 -17.08 -22.53
C ASN A 18 -2.65 -15.79 -23.20
N VAL A 19 -2.75 -15.71 -24.52
CA VAL A 19 -2.38 -14.51 -25.28
C VAL A 19 -3.45 -13.44 -25.10
N LEU A 20 -3.05 -12.32 -24.49
CA LEU A 20 -3.92 -11.16 -24.26
C LEU A 20 -3.85 -10.18 -25.45
N ILE A 21 -2.66 -9.99 -26.00
CA ILE A 21 -2.41 -9.07 -27.11
C ILE A 21 -1.43 -9.75 -28.06
N THR A 22 -1.72 -9.68 -29.36
CA THR A 22 -0.81 -10.05 -30.44
C THR A 22 -0.51 -8.80 -31.24
N ASP A 23 0.77 -8.58 -31.49
CA ASP A 23 1.27 -7.41 -32.20
C ASP A 23 2.21 -7.85 -33.33
N SER A 24 2.28 -7.06 -34.40
CA SER A 24 3.13 -7.30 -35.56
C SER A 24 4.32 -6.35 -35.60
N HIS A 25 5.46 -6.84 -36.06
CA HIS A 25 6.66 -6.04 -36.29
C HIS A 25 6.46 -5.14 -37.53
N GLY A 26 6.56 -3.83 -37.32
CA GLY A 26 6.58 -2.83 -38.38
C GLY A 26 7.99 -2.61 -38.95
N THR A 27 8.34 -1.35 -39.21
CA THR A 27 9.65 -0.98 -39.79
C THR A 27 10.82 -1.14 -38.80
N ASP A 28 10.62 -0.89 -37.50
CA ASP A 28 11.62 -1.09 -36.43
C ASP A 28 11.02 -1.26 -35.01
N LEU A 29 9.69 -1.28 -34.90
CA LEU A 29 8.97 -1.36 -33.63
C LEU A 29 7.79 -2.33 -33.75
N TYR A 30 7.43 -2.96 -32.63
CA TYR A 30 6.14 -3.64 -32.47
C TYR A 30 5.10 -2.59 -32.07
N SER A 31 4.00 -2.47 -32.82
CA SER A 31 2.99 -1.43 -32.66
C SER A 31 1.63 -1.99 -32.25
N ILE A 32 1.33 -1.98 -30.95
CA ILE A 32 0.05 -2.44 -30.45
C ILE A 32 -1.05 -1.44 -30.83
N THR A 33 -1.89 -1.81 -31.79
CA THR A 33 -3.12 -1.08 -32.06
C THR A 33 -4.16 -1.47 -31.03
N LEU A 34 -4.28 -0.68 -29.96
CA LEU A 34 -5.42 -0.77 -29.06
C LEU A 34 -6.63 -0.27 -29.83
N GLN A 35 -7.57 -1.17 -30.17
CA GLN A 35 -8.85 -0.74 -30.72
C GLN A 35 -9.51 0.17 -29.68
N ASP A 36 -10.01 1.31 -30.14
CA ASP A 36 -10.69 2.29 -29.29
C ASP A 36 -11.95 1.63 -28.74
N THR A 37 -11.85 1.04 -27.55
CA THR A 37 -12.98 0.44 -26.91
C THR A 37 -13.84 1.59 -26.41
N SER A 38 -14.88 1.96 -27.16
CA SER A 38 -16.06 2.69 -26.65
C SER A 38 -16.82 1.89 -25.58
N SER A 39 -16.12 1.00 -24.86
CA SER A 39 -16.61 0.36 -23.68
C SER A 39 -16.74 1.42 -22.59
N PRO A 40 -17.86 1.46 -21.86
CA PRO A 40 -18.05 2.42 -20.77
C PRO A 40 -17.03 2.27 -19.63
N ASN A 41 -16.22 1.19 -19.63
CA ASN A 41 -15.21 0.89 -18.62
C ASN A 41 -13.87 0.48 -19.28
N PRO A 42 -13.02 1.42 -19.70
CA PRO A 42 -11.71 1.09 -20.25
C PRO A 42 -10.87 0.34 -19.20
N ILE A 43 -10.40 -0.86 -19.54
CA ILE A 43 -9.51 -1.65 -18.68
C ILE A 43 -8.08 -1.14 -18.91
N CYS A 44 -7.60 -0.30 -18.00
CA CYS A 44 -6.22 0.18 -18.03
C CYS A 44 -5.29 -0.77 -17.25
N LEU A 45 -4.23 -1.26 -17.91
CA LEU A 45 -3.14 -1.98 -17.24
C LEU A 45 -2.30 -0.99 -16.42
N LEU A 46 -2.65 -0.83 -15.15
CA LEU A 46 -1.88 0.02 -14.24
C LEU A 46 -0.60 -0.70 -13.80
N ALA A 47 0.55 -0.09 -14.08
CA ALA A 47 1.84 -0.59 -13.62
C ALA A 47 1.88 -0.64 -12.09
N LYS A 48 2.08 -1.85 -11.55
CA LYS A 48 2.18 -2.12 -10.12
C LYS A 48 3.66 -2.07 -9.70
N ALA A 49 3.93 -1.42 -8.58
CA ALA A 49 5.26 -1.45 -7.98
C ALA A 49 5.61 -2.87 -7.56
N THR A 50 6.86 -3.29 -7.82
CA THR A 50 7.39 -4.52 -7.21
C THR A 50 7.39 -4.40 -5.69
N SER A 51 7.35 -5.53 -4.98
CA SER A 51 7.39 -5.53 -3.52
C SER A 51 8.62 -4.76 -2.99
N SER A 52 9.79 -5.02 -3.57
CA SER A 52 11.04 -4.31 -3.20
C SER A 52 10.95 -2.79 -3.38
N GLN A 53 10.38 -2.31 -4.49
CA GLN A 53 10.17 -0.88 -4.72
C GLN A 53 9.18 -0.29 -3.72
N ALA A 54 8.08 -0.98 -3.44
CA ALA A 54 7.06 -0.50 -2.53
C ALA A 54 7.60 -0.36 -1.10
N TRP A 55 8.34 -1.35 -0.63
CA TRP A 55 8.96 -1.33 0.69
C TRP A 55 10.13 -0.36 0.81
N LEU A 56 10.88 -0.13 -0.28
CA LEU A 56 11.90 0.91 -0.33
C LEU A 56 11.29 2.29 -0.12
N TRP A 57 10.22 2.63 -0.84
CA TRP A 57 9.55 3.92 -0.70
C TRP A 57 8.84 4.08 0.63
N HIS A 58 8.24 3.00 1.16
CA HIS A 58 7.70 2.99 2.53
C HIS A 58 8.76 3.42 3.55
N ARG A 59 9.99 2.88 3.47
CA ARG A 59 11.09 3.26 4.36
C ARG A 59 11.61 4.68 4.12
N ARG A 60 11.81 5.09 2.85
CA ARG A 60 12.29 6.44 2.49
C ARG A 60 11.34 7.54 2.98
N LEU A 61 10.05 7.26 3.02
CA LEU A 61 9.01 8.20 3.47
C LEU A 61 8.61 7.95 4.94
N SER A 62 9.56 7.57 5.80
CA SER A 62 9.34 7.43 7.24
C SER A 62 8.16 6.53 7.61
N HIS A 63 8.04 5.40 6.93
CA HIS A 63 7.02 4.39 7.18
C HIS A 63 5.57 4.87 6.96
N LEU A 64 5.32 5.75 5.98
CA LEU A 64 3.97 6.17 5.59
C LEU A 64 3.08 4.99 5.14
N ASN A 65 1.77 5.15 5.31
CA ASN A 65 0.80 4.19 4.78
C ASN A 65 0.87 4.13 3.24
N PHE A 66 0.69 2.94 2.66
CA PHE A 66 0.74 2.73 1.22
C PHE A 66 -0.34 3.54 0.47
N ASP A 67 -1.52 3.75 1.06
CA ASP A 67 -2.55 4.61 0.45
C ASP A 67 -2.10 6.08 0.38
N THR A 68 -1.39 6.55 1.40
CA THR A 68 -0.78 7.88 1.39
C THR A 68 0.31 7.97 0.33
N ILE A 69 1.16 6.95 0.20
CA ILE A 69 2.19 6.90 -0.85
C ILE A 69 1.54 6.92 -2.24
N ASN A 70 0.45 6.18 -2.44
CA ASN A 70 -0.34 6.20 -3.68
C ASN A 70 -0.93 7.60 -3.96
N LEU A 71 -1.44 8.29 -2.94
CA LEU A 71 -1.94 9.66 -3.08
C LEU A 71 -0.83 10.64 -3.47
N LEU A 72 0.34 10.54 -2.83
CA LEU A 72 1.52 11.35 -3.15
C LEU A 72 1.99 11.12 -4.58
N SER A 73 2.03 9.86 -5.02
CA SER A 73 2.40 9.46 -6.38
C SER A 73 1.40 10.00 -7.41
N LYS A 74 0.09 9.84 -7.16
CA LYS A 74 -0.98 10.34 -8.05
C LYS A 74 -0.94 11.85 -8.21
N ASN A 75 -0.63 12.58 -7.14
CA ASN A 75 -0.64 14.03 -7.11
C ASN A 75 0.73 14.66 -7.45
N ASN A 76 1.74 13.86 -7.80
CA ASN A 76 3.10 14.33 -8.11
C ASN A 76 3.73 15.18 -6.99
N ILE A 77 3.45 14.86 -5.72
CA ILE A 77 3.89 15.69 -4.58
C ILE A 77 5.39 15.46 -4.28
N VAL A 78 5.91 14.28 -4.59
CA VAL A 78 7.30 13.89 -4.26
C VAL A 78 8.10 13.70 -5.55
N ILE A 79 9.19 14.47 -5.69
CA ILE A 79 10.12 14.35 -6.81
C ILE A 79 10.80 12.97 -6.76
N GLY A 80 10.83 12.28 -7.90
CA GLY A 80 11.46 10.97 -8.05
C GLY A 80 10.60 9.77 -7.58
N LEU A 81 9.41 10.00 -6.99
CA LEU A 81 8.47 8.93 -6.67
C LEU A 81 7.81 8.39 -7.95
N PRO A 82 7.95 7.10 -8.29
CA PRO A 82 7.34 6.54 -9.50
C PRO A 82 5.82 6.61 -9.48
N LYS A 83 5.21 6.80 -10.67
CA LYS A 83 3.75 6.71 -10.92
C LYS A 83 3.27 5.26 -10.99
N LEU A 84 3.53 4.51 -9.93
CA LEU A 84 3.15 3.12 -9.79
C LEU A 84 2.11 2.96 -8.70
N LYS A 85 1.29 1.91 -8.78
CA LYS A 85 0.43 1.54 -7.66
C LYS A 85 1.22 0.71 -6.66
N PHE A 86 1.32 1.23 -5.45
CA PHE A 86 1.98 0.61 -4.32
C PHE A 86 0.97 -0.21 -3.52
N PHE A 87 1.34 -1.45 -3.16
CA PHE A 87 0.49 -2.35 -2.41
C PHE A 87 1.24 -2.91 -1.21
N LYS A 88 0.51 -3.09 -0.12
CA LYS A 88 0.97 -3.79 1.07
C LYS A 88 0.71 -5.28 0.91
N ASP A 89 1.76 -6.07 0.75
CA ASP A 89 1.70 -7.53 0.67
C ASP A 89 1.94 -8.22 2.03
N HIS A 90 2.58 -7.54 2.98
CA HIS A 90 2.79 -8.04 4.35
C HIS A 90 2.79 -6.93 5.41
N LEU A 91 2.86 -7.31 6.69
CA LEU A 91 2.97 -6.38 7.80
C LEU A 91 4.42 -5.89 7.98
N CYS A 92 4.57 -4.62 8.35
CA CYS A 92 5.86 -4.07 8.75
C CYS A 92 5.99 -4.18 10.26
N SER A 93 6.94 -4.99 10.74
CA SER A 93 7.20 -5.18 12.17
C SER A 93 7.49 -3.87 12.92
N SER A 94 8.30 -2.98 12.33
CA SER A 94 8.59 -1.67 12.91
C SER A 94 7.35 -0.78 13.03
N CYS A 95 6.47 -0.79 12.01
CA CYS A 95 5.20 -0.05 12.09
C CYS A 95 4.28 -0.65 13.14
N GLU A 96 4.21 -1.97 13.24
CA GLU A 96 3.33 -2.65 14.18
C GLU A 96 3.71 -2.30 15.61
N LEU A 97 4.99 -2.39 15.96
CA LEU A 97 5.48 -2.03 17.30
C LEU A 97 5.40 -0.53 17.57
N GLY A 98 5.72 0.31 16.57
CA GLY A 98 5.76 1.76 16.73
C GLY A 98 4.40 2.47 16.65
N LYS A 99 3.41 1.86 16.00
CA LYS A 99 2.07 2.45 15.78
C LYS A 99 0.95 1.64 16.43
N ALA A 100 1.28 0.60 17.20
CA ALA A 100 0.30 -0.13 18.00
C ALA A 100 -0.39 0.82 18.98
N LYS A 101 -1.73 0.76 19.00
CA LYS A 101 -2.51 1.43 20.03
C LYS A 101 -2.61 0.54 21.26
N ARG A 102 -2.31 1.08 22.44
CA ARG A 102 -2.58 0.39 23.71
C ARG A 102 -4.08 0.07 23.78
N LYS A 103 -4.42 -1.17 24.18
CA LYS A 103 -5.81 -1.53 24.45
C LYS A 103 -6.40 -0.56 25.47
N PHE A 104 -7.64 -0.17 25.25
CA PHE A 104 -8.36 0.63 26.24
C PHE A 104 -8.43 -0.14 27.56
N PHE A 105 -8.26 0.58 28.65
CA PHE A 105 -8.55 0.03 29.97
C PHE A 105 -10.07 -0.17 30.10
N GLN A 106 -10.47 -1.27 30.72
CA GLN A 106 -11.87 -1.46 31.05
C GLN A 106 -12.31 -0.38 32.03
N ILE A 107 -13.30 0.41 31.63
CA ILE A 107 -13.91 1.41 32.50
C ILE A 107 -14.72 0.65 33.55
N LYS A 108 -14.37 0.82 34.83
CA LYS A 108 -15.23 0.37 35.93
C LYS A 108 -16.40 1.33 36.05
N THR A 109 -17.59 0.90 35.66
CA THR A 109 -18.84 1.68 35.77
C THR A 109 -19.47 1.60 37.16
N THR A 110 -19.08 0.61 37.97
CA THR A 110 -19.53 0.46 39.34
C THR A 110 -18.49 1.02 40.31
N PRO A 111 -18.91 1.81 41.32
CA PRO A 111 -18.02 2.22 42.39
C PRO A 111 -17.43 0.98 43.06
N SER A 112 -16.09 0.96 43.23
CA SER A 112 -15.41 -0.15 43.90
C SER A 112 -15.73 -0.23 45.39
N SER A 113 -16.37 0.80 45.94
CA SER A 113 -16.78 0.91 47.34
C SER A 113 -18.30 0.98 47.44
N LYS A 114 -18.87 0.22 48.38
CA LYS A 114 -20.32 0.20 48.68
C LYS A 114 -20.69 1.02 49.92
N ARG A 115 -19.71 1.51 50.68
CA ARG A 115 -19.92 2.21 51.96
C ARG A 115 -18.93 3.37 52.09
N GLN A 116 -19.31 4.42 52.82
CA GLN A 116 -18.43 5.56 53.07
C GLN A 116 -17.14 5.09 53.77
N LEU A 117 -15.99 5.62 53.35
CA LEU A 117 -14.66 5.29 53.87
C LEU A 117 -14.21 3.81 53.75
N HIS A 118 -14.90 2.97 52.96
CA HIS A 118 -14.52 1.56 52.78
C HIS A 118 -13.15 1.39 52.09
N LEU A 119 -12.81 2.28 51.16
CA LEU A 119 -11.56 2.24 50.41
C LEU A 119 -10.94 3.63 50.37
N LEU A 120 -9.68 3.73 50.78
CA LEU A 120 -8.90 4.96 50.78
C LEU A 120 -7.68 4.77 49.87
N HIS A 121 -7.59 5.58 48.81
CA HIS A 121 -6.40 5.64 47.98
C HIS A 121 -5.50 6.75 48.52
N LYS A 122 -4.26 6.40 48.89
CA LYS A 122 -3.23 7.37 49.27
C LYS A 122 -2.09 7.24 48.28
N ASP A 123 -1.67 8.37 47.73
CA ASP A 123 -0.51 8.46 46.87
C ASP A 123 0.52 9.39 47.51
N LEU A 124 1.80 9.10 47.31
CA LEU A 124 2.89 9.95 47.78
C LEU A 124 3.22 10.93 46.67
N CYS A 125 2.96 12.21 46.92
CA CYS A 125 3.51 13.25 46.07
C CYS A 125 5.02 13.33 46.32
N GLY A 126 5.80 13.45 45.23
CA GLY A 126 7.26 13.53 45.28
C GLY A 126 7.79 14.68 46.14
N PRO A 127 9.13 14.79 46.32
CA PRO A 127 9.74 15.68 47.30
C PRO A 127 9.20 17.11 47.16
N MET A 128 8.51 17.56 48.21
CA MET A 128 8.02 18.91 48.35
C MET A 128 9.15 19.75 48.94
N ARG A 129 9.49 20.86 48.29
CA ARG A 129 10.45 21.85 48.81
C ARG A 129 9.81 22.73 49.87
#